data_AF-A0A2D7N5D3-F1
#
_entry.id   AF-A0A2D7N5D3-F1
#
_cell.length_a   1.000
_cell.length_b   1.000
_cell.length_c   1.000
_cell.angle_alpha   90.00
_cell.angle_beta   90.00
_cell.angle_gamma   90.00
#
_symmetry.space_group_name_H-M   'P 1'
#
loop_
_entity.id
_entity.type
_entity.pdbx_description
1 polymer ?
#
loop_
_entity_poly.entity_id
_entity_poly.type
_entity_poly.pdbx_seq_one_letter_code
_entity_poly.pdbx_strand_id
1 'polypeptide(L)'
;MKPRSDLDAYLDALYLERGLSETTLRAYRVDLESASFFAQSLNQSLDTLAESDINAWIGSLFSDGLKITSIQRKLSALHGFYKYQIRHRQREDDPMARIQRPSKGRPLPKTLSE
;
A
#
# COMPACT_ATOMS: atom_id res chain seq x y z
N MET A 1 -12.20 -8.70 23.05
CA MET A 1 -12.40 -7.96 21.79
C MET A 1 -11.03 -7.52 21.31
N LYS A 2 -10.53 -8.00 20.16
CA LYS A 2 -9.25 -7.49 19.64
C LYS A 2 -9.45 -6.02 19.27
N PRO A 3 -8.50 -5.11 19.59
CA PRO A 3 -8.58 -3.75 19.09
C PRO A 3 -8.62 -3.80 17.56
N ARG A 4 -9.49 -2.99 16.99
CA ARG A 4 -9.68 -2.90 15.54
C ARG A 4 -8.43 -2.29 14.92
N SER A 5 -7.90 -2.92 13.87
CA SER A 5 -6.70 -2.38 13.19
C SER A 5 -7.06 -1.21 12.28
N ASP A 6 -6.09 -0.33 11.97
CA ASP A 6 -6.28 0.77 11.01
C ASP A 6 -6.65 0.25 9.61
N LEU A 7 -6.15 -0.94 9.25
CA LEU A 7 -6.53 -1.64 8.02
C LEU A 7 -8.03 -1.98 8.03
N ASP A 8 -8.55 -2.54 9.12
CA ASP A 8 -9.98 -2.85 9.23
C ASP A 8 -10.83 -1.57 9.21
N ALA A 9 -10.37 -0.49 9.85
CA ALA A 9 -11.02 0.82 9.80
C ALA A 9 -11.12 1.36 8.36
N TYR A 10 -10.01 1.30 7.61
CA TYR A 10 -9.97 1.71 6.21
C TYR A 10 -10.89 0.86 5.32
N LEU A 11 -10.90 -0.46 5.46
CA LEU A 11 -11.71 -1.34 4.61
C LEU A 11 -13.22 -1.15 4.84
N ASP A 12 -13.67 -0.96 6.07
CA ASP A 12 -15.09 -0.65 6.30
C ASP A 12 -15.43 0.77 5.81
N ALA A 13 -14.51 1.74 5.92
CA ALA A 13 -14.73 3.05 5.34
C ALA A 13 -14.92 2.95 3.82
N LEU A 14 -14.13 2.12 3.12
CA LEU A 14 -14.34 1.85 1.69
C LEU A 14 -15.68 1.17 1.40
N TYR A 15 -16.12 0.26 2.25
CA TYR A 15 -17.44 -0.36 2.12
C TYR A 15 -18.56 0.68 2.27
N LEU A 16 -18.53 1.46 3.35
CA LEU A 16 -19.58 2.42 3.72
C LEU A 16 -19.62 3.64 2.79
N GLU A 17 -18.46 4.22 2.46
CA GLU A 17 -18.39 5.45 1.67
C GLU A 17 -18.49 5.20 0.16
N ARG A 18 -17.98 4.05 -0.32
CA ARG A 18 -17.77 3.82 -1.77
C ARG A 18 -18.49 2.58 -2.29
N GLY A 19 -19.14 1.80 -1.42
CA GLY A 19 -19.88 0.60 -1.82
C GLY A 19 -19.02 -0.44 -2.54
N LEU A 20 -17.72 -0.55 -2.21
CA LEU A 20 -16.85 -1.53 -2.86
C LEU A 20 -17.32 -2.95 -2.56
N SER A 21 -17.25 -3.82 -3.58
CA SER A 21 -17.62 -5.22 -3.44
C SER A 21 -16.71 -5.97 -2.47
N GLU A 22 -17.24 -6.99 -1.80
CA GLU A 22 -16.48 -7.85 -0.88
C GLU A 22 -15.24 -8.45 -1.55
N THR A 23 -15.33 -8.80 -2.83
CA THR A 23 -14.19 -9.30 -3.62
C THR A 23 -13.06 -8.27 -3.69
N THR A 24 -13.41 -7.00 -3.90
CA THR A 24 -12.45 -5.90 -3.99
C THR A 24 -11.85 -5.61 -2.61
N LEU A 25 -12.67 -5.58 -1.55
CA LEU A 25 -12.22 -5.40 -0.17
C LEU A 25 -11.26 -6.51 0.27
N ARG A 26 -11.58 -7.77 -0.05
CA ARG A 26 -10.69 -8.91 0.21
C ARG A 26 -9.37 -8.80 -0.54
N ALA A 27 -9.42 -8.39 -1.80
CA ALA A 27 -8.20 -8.15 -2.59
C ALA A 27 -7.34 -7.04 -1.99
N TYR A 28 -7.95 -5.95 -1.52
CA TYR A 28 -7.25 -4.84 -0.87
C TYR A 28 -6.67 -5.25 0.48
N ARG A 29 -7.38 -6.07 1.27
CA ARG A 29 -6.86 -6.65 2.52
C ARG A 29 -5.56 -7.39 2.26
N VAL A 30 -5.57 -8.37 1.36
CA VAL A 30 -4.38 -9.17 1.02
C VAL A 30 -3.23 -8.30 0.52
N ASP A 31 -3.56 -7.25 -0.24
CA ASP A 31 -2.55 -6.31 -0.75
C ASP A 31 -1.90 -5.48 0.37
N LEU A 32 -2.70 -4.98 1.31
CA LEU A 32 -2.20 -4.20 2.46
C LEU A 32 -1.47 -5.08 3.47
N GLU A 33 -1.94 -6.31 3.70
CA GLU A 33 -1.24 -7.30 4.53
C GLU A 33 0.13 -7.64 3.94
N SER A 34 0.25 -7.72 2.61
CA SER A 34 1.53 -7.91 1.93
C SER A 34 2.50 -6.74 2.13
N ALA A 35 2.02 -5.49 2.18
CA ALA A 35 2.83 -4.33 2.53
C ALA A 35 3.18 -4.31 4.03
N SER A 36 2.25 -4.71 4.89
CA SER A 36 2.46 -4.81 6.35
C SER A 36 3.52 -5.86 6.69
N PHE A 37 3.51 -7.01 6.01
CA PHE A 37 4.53 -8.03 6.16
C PHE A 37 5.93 -7.52 5.77
N PHE A 38 6.01 -6.75 4.68
CA PHE A 38 7.26 -6.09 4.30
C PHE A 38 7.69 -5.04 5.33
N ALA A 39 6.78 -4.23 5.87
CA ALA A 39 7.12 -3.27 6.93
C ALA A 39 7.67 -3.98 8.17
N GLN A 40 7.06 -5.12 8.56
CA GLN A 40 7.51 -5.90 9.70
C GLN A 40 8.93 -6.46 9.50
N SER A 41 9.34 -6.80 8.28
CA SER A 41 10.73 -7.24 8.02
C SER A 41 11.75 -6.12 8.20
N LEU A 42 11.31 -4.86 8.19
CA LEU A 42 12.09 -3.65 8.50
C LEU A 42 11.94 -3.19 9.96
N ASN A 43 11.23 -3.96 10.81
CA ASN A 43 10.80 -3.54 12.16
C ASN A 43 9.94 -2.25 12.17
N GLN A 44 9.17 -2.04 11.11
CA GLN A 44 8.26 -0.90 10.92
C GLN A 44 6.80 -1.36 10.86
N SER A 45 5.87 -0.39 10.91
CA SER A 45 4.46 -0.58 10.52
C SER A 45 4.15 0.17 9.23
N LEU A 46 2.99 -0.11 8.64
CA LEU A 46 2.50 0.64 7.47
C LEU A 46 2.49 2.15 7.68
N ASP A 47 2.19 2.59 8.89
CA ASP A 47 2.06 4.00 9.26
C ASP A 47 3.42 4.72 9.21
N THR A 48 4.50 3.98 9.44
CA THR A 48 5.88 4.49 9.49
C THR A 48 6.67 4.33 8.19
N LEU A 49 6.15 3.61 7.18
CA LEU A 49 6.86 3.43 5.92
C LEU A 49 7.08 4.78 5.21
N ALA A 50 8.31 5.02 4.77
CA ALA A 50 8.69 6.15 3.94
C ALA A 50 8.65 5.81 2.44
N GLU A 51 8.83 6.82 1.59
CA GLU A 51 8.91 6.65 0.13
C GLU A 51 9.98 5.62 -0.29
N SER A 52 11.14 5.62 0.39
CA SER A 52 12.23 4.66 0.15
C SER A 52 11.79 3.21 0.40
N ASP A 53 11.07 2.98 1.50
CA ASP A 53 10.65 1.65 1.92
C ASP A 53 9.58 1.11 0.96
N ILE A 54 8.68 1.99 0.50
CA ILE A 54 7.68 1.65 -0.52
C ILE A 54 8.37 1.31 -1.85
N ASN A 55 9.38 2.06 -2.28
CA ASN A 55 10.15 1.72 -3.48
C ASN A 55 10.88 0.37 -3.34
N ALA A 56 11.46 0.09 -2.17
CA ALA A 56 12.08 -1.19 -1.87
C ALA A 56 11.07 -2.35 -1.92
N TRP A 57 9.87 -2.15 -1.37
CA TRP A 57 8.78 -3.11 -1.48
C TRP A 57 8.36 -3.34 -2.93
N ILE A 58 8.19 -2.28 -3.73
CA ILE A 58 7.88 -2.45 -5.16
C ILE A 58 8.98 -3.25 -5.85
N GLY A 59 10.26 -2.95 -5.56
CA GLY A 59 11.41 -3.71 -6.03
C GLY A 59 11.30 -5.20 -5.70
N SER A 60 10.98 -5.54 -4.45
CA SER A 60 10.81 -6.94 -4.03
C SER A 60 9.68 -7.63 -4.78
N LEU A 61 8.54 -6.96 -5.00
CA LEU A 61 7.42 -7.53 -5.78
C LEU A 61 7.83 -7.86 -7.22
N PHE A 62 8.70 -7.06 -7.84
CA PHE A 62 9.24 -7.37 -9.16
C PHE A 62 10.22 -8.54 -9.12
N SER A 63 11.11 -8.57 -8.13
CA SER A 63 12.04 -9.69 -7.92
C SER A 63 11.30 -11.02 -7.68
N ASP A 64 10.15 -10.97 -7.02
CA ASP A 64 9.26 -12.11 -6.81
C ASP A 64 8.44 -12.50 -8.06
N GLY A 65 8.62 -11.80 -9.19
CA GLY A 65 7.99 -12.12 -10.47
C GLY A 65 6.50 -11.75 -10.56
N LEU A 66 6.00 -10.85 -9.70
CA LEU A 66 4.60 -10.44 -9.76
C LEU A 66 4.29 -9.70 -11.07
N LYS A 67 3.09 -9.97 -11.61
CA LYS A 67 2.57 -9.25 -12.77
C LYS A 67 2.36 -7.77 -12.44
N ILE A 68 2.66 -6.89 -13.39
CA ILE A 68 2.46 -5.42 -13.29
C ILE A 68 1.05 -5.06 -12.79
N THR A 69 0.01 -5.75 -13.29
CA THR A 69 -1.38 -5.49 -12.87
C THR A 69 -1.62 -5.79 -11.39
N SER A 70 -0.92 -6.78 -10.82
CA SER A 70 -0.99 -7.09 -9.39
C SER A 70 -0.29 -6.02 -8.57
N ILE A 71 0.88 -5.56 -9.02
CA ILE A 71 1.61 -4.46 -8.37
C ILE A 71 0.79 -3.16 -8.41
N GLN A 72 0.16 -2.84 -9.54
CA GLN A 72 -0.72 -1.67 -9.66
C GLN A 72 -1.92 -1.74 -8.70
N ARG A 73 -2.54 -2.91 -8.53
CA ARG A 73 -3.63 -3.10 -7.56
C ARG A 73 -3.14 -2.91 -6.12
N LYS A 74 -1.99 -3.49 -5.78
CA LYS A 74 -1.29 -3.29 -4.50
C LYS A 74 -1.04 -1.81 -4.19
N LEU A 75 -0.48 -1.07 -5.14
CA LEU A 75 -0.25 0.37 -5.00
C LEU A 75 -1.55 1.19 -4.96
N SER A 76 -2.64 0.69 -5.50
CA SER A 76 -3.95 1.34 -5.40
C SER A 76 -4.54 1.19 -4.00
N ALA A 77 -4.45 -0.02 -3.43
CA ALA A 77 -4.86 -0.28 -2.05
C ALA A 77 -4.03 0.57 -1.07
N LEU A 78 -2.70 0.57 -1.22
CA LEU A 78 -1.78 1.31 -0.34
C LEU A 78 -1.96 2.83 -0.43
N HIS A 79 -2.11 3.38 -1.65
CA HIS A 79 -2.37 4.81 -1.82
C HIS A 79 -3.69 5.24 -1.17
N GLY A 80 -4.76 4.46 -1.34
CA GLY A 80 -6.03 4.77 -0.69
C GLY A 80 -5.94 4.70 0.85
N PHE A 81 -5.16 3.76 1.38
CA PHE A 81 -4.89 3.66 2.82
C PHE A 81 -4.18 4.91 3.37
N TYR A 82 -3.12 5.40 2.70
CA TYR A 82 -2.45 6.63 3.15
C TYR A 82 -3.34 7.87 3.00
N LYS A 83 -4.14 7.97 1.93
CA LYS A 83 -5.14 9.05 1.82
C LYS A 83 -6.18 8.99 2.94
N TYR A 84 -6.57 7.79 3.37
CA TYR A 84 -7.44 7.60 4.52
C TYR A 84 -6.78 8.08 5.82
N GLN A 85 -5.53 7.68 6.09
CA GLN A 85 -4.79 8.12 7.28
C GLN A 85 -4.63 9.65 7.34
N ILE A 86 -4.29 10.28 6.22
CA ILE A 86 -4.16 11.75 6.13
C ILE A 86 -5.50 12.43 6.42
N ARG A 87 -6.60 11.92 5.85
CA ARG A 87 -7.95 12.46 6.11
C ARG A 87 -8.33 12.36 7.60
N HIS A 88 -7.87 11.32 8.29
CA HIS A 88 -8.12 11.08 9.71
C HIS A 88 -7.03 11.67 10.63
N ARG A 89 -6.10 12.48 10.07
CA ARG A 89 -4.99 13.10 10.80
C ARG A 89 -4.10 12.10 11.55
N GLN A 90 -4.05 10.84 11.08
CA GLN A 90 -3.14 9.82 11.60
C GLN A 90 -1.73 9.95 11.01
N ARG A 91 -1.62 10.64 9.86
CA ARG A 91 -0.37 10.92 9.17
C ARG A 91 -0.42 12.29 8.50
N GLU A 92 0.67 13.04 8.54
CA GLU A 92 0.73 14.39 7.97
C GLU A 92 1.34 14.43 6.56
N ASP A 93 2.19 13.45 6.23
CA ASP A 93 2.85 13.30 4.95
C ASP A 93 2.19 12.23 4.07
N ASP A 94 2.35 12.36 2.75
CA ASP A 94 1.94 11.34 1.78
C ASP A 94 3.17 10.62 1.21
N PRO A 95 3.51 9.41 1.71
CA PRO A 95 4.68 8.67 1.24
C PRO A 95 4.50 8.13 -0.19
N MET A 96 3.28 8.17 -0.71
CA MET A 96 2.96 7.75 -2.07
C MET A 96 3.03 8.90 -3.07
N ALA A 97 3.24 10.15 -2.63
CA ALA A 97 3.16 11.34 -3.48
C ALA A 97 4.10 11.30 -4.70
N ARG A 98 5.27 10.68 -4.55
CA ARG A 98 6.30 10.57 -5.60
C ARG A 98 6.46 9.16 -6.16
N ILE A 99 5.67 8.19 -5.68
CA ILE A 99 5.75 6.80 -6.11
C ILE A 99 5.24 6.67 -7.53
N GLN A 100 6.12 6.20 -8.42
CA GLN A 100 5.74 5.94 -9.81
C GLN A 100 5.08 4.57 -9.93
N ARG A 101 3.86 4.55 -10.45
CA ARG A 101 3.14 3.30 -10.71
C ARG A 101 3.71 2.64 -11.97
N PRO A 102 4.06 1.34 -11.92
CA PRO A 102 4.57 0.66 -13.09
C PRO A 102 3.51 0.59 -14.19
N SER A 103 3.93 0.70 -15.45
CA SER A 103 3.04 0.59 -16.61
C SER A 103 3.61 -0.40 -17.62
N LYS A 104 2.75 -0.95 -18.50
CA LYS A 104 3.21 -1.81 -19.60
C LYS A 104 4.13 -0.99 -20.50
N GLY A 105 5.45 -1.24 -20.43
CA GLY A 105 6.47 -0.56 -21.23
C GLY A 105 7.40 0.40 -20.48
N ARG A 106 7.14 0.70 -19.20
CA ARG A 106 8.05 1.51 -18.37
C ARG A 106 8.43 0.72 -17.11
N PRO A 107 9.61 0.09 -17.07
CA PRO A 107 10.10 -0.54 -15.85
C PRO A 107 10.34 0.51 -14.75
N LEU A 108 10.40 0.03 -13.50
CA LEU A 108 10.70 0.81 -12.30
C LEU A 108 11.78 1.89 -12.55
N PRO A 109 11.60 3.11 -12.02
CA PRO A 109 12.70 4.08 -11.97
C PRO A 109 13.86 3.50 -11.17
N LYS A 110 15.08 3.59 -11.72
CA LYS A 110 16.32 3.27 -11.01
C LYS A 110 16.63 4.40 -10.01
N THR A 111 15.92 4.47 -8.89
CA THR A 111 16.20 5.43 -7.81
C THR A 111 15.71 4.82 -6.50
N LEU A 112 16.47 4.70 -5.40
CA LEU A 112 17.76 5.27 -5.03
C LEU A 112 18.58 4.25 -4.21
N SER A 113 19.84 4.07 -4.58
CA SER A 113 20.93 3.85 -3.61
C SER A 113 21.65 5.19 -3.52
N GLU A 114 21.58 5.83 -2.36
CA GLU A 114 22.60 6.74 -1.85
C GLU A 114 22.64 6.63 -0.34
#